data_AF-A0A2D5UJC4-F1
#
_entry.id   AF-A0A2D5UJC4-F1
#
_cell.length_a   1.000
_cell.length_b   1.000
_cell.length_c   1.000
_cell.angle_alpha   90.00
_cell.angle_beta   90.00
_cell.angle_gamma   90.00
#
_symmetry.space_group_name_H-M   'P 1'
#
loop_
_entity.id
_entity.type
_entity.pdbx_description
1 polymer ?
#
loop_
_entity_poly.entity_id
_entity_poly.type
_entity_poly.pdbx_seq_one_letter_code
_entity_poly.pdbx_strand_id
1 'polypeptide(L)' 'MAKILVVDDEQNIRDVFKRALENGGHEAVVAENGIVGQQKFLEHNPEIVILDI' A
#
# COMPACT_ATOMS: atom_id res chain seq x y z
N MET A 1 2.22 0.66 -15.27
CA MET A 1 2.88 0.73 -13.96
C MET A 1 2.15 1.81 -13.18
N ALA A 2 1.62 1.47 -12.01
CA ALA A 2 0.93 2.42 -11.13
C ALA A 2 1.49 2.28 -9.72
N LYS A 3 1.49 3.35 -8.92
CA LYS A 3 1.88 3.29 -7.51
C LYS A 3 0.66 3.15 -6.61
N ILE A 4 0.68 2.13 -5.77
CA ILE A 4 -0.48 1.71 -4.99
C ILE A 4 -0.09 1.69 -3.52
N LEU A 5 -0.85 2.40 -2.70
CA LEU A 5 -0.71 2.37 -1.25
C LEU A 5 -1.67 1.34 -0.65
N VAL A 6 -1.17 0.45 0.20
CA VAL A 6 -1.97 -0.54 0.93
C VAL A 6 -1.87 -0.23 2.42
N VAL A 7 -3.01 -0.05 3.09
CA VAL A 7 -3.09 0.28 4.52
C VAL A 7 -3.91 -0.79 5.22
N ASP A 8 -3.26 -1.54 6.10
CA ASP A 8 -3.83 -2.74 6.76
C ASP A 8 -2.99 -3.02 8.02
N ASP A 9 -3.59 -3.39 9.15
CA ASP A 9 -2.84 -3.63 10.40
C ASP A 9 -2.15 -5.01 10.42
N GLU A 10 -2.63 -5.98 9.64
CA GLU A 10 -2.06 -7.32 9.53
C GLU A 10 -0.86 -7.36 8.57
N GLN A 11 0.32 -7.69 9.10
CA GLN A 11 1.55 -7.75 8.28
C GLN A 11 1.46 -8.76 7.13
N ASN A 12 0.83 -9.91 7.36
CA ASN A 12 0.69 -10.95 6.35
C ASN A 12 -0.11 -10.45 5.13
N ILE A 13 -1.16 -9.66 5.37
CA ILE A 13 -1.99 -9.10 4.29
C ILE A 13 -1.19 -8.08 3.49
N ARG A 14 -0.47 -7.16 4.16
CA ARG A 14 0.44 -6.21 3.48
C ARG A 14 1.48 -6.91 2.62
N ASP A 15 2.08 -7.99 3.10
CA ASP A 15 3.08 -8.76 2.36
C ASP A 15 2.50 -9.47 1.13
N VAL A 16 1.29 -10.02 1.25
CA VAL A 16 0.57 -10.65 0.12
C VAL A 16 0.26 -9.62 -0.96
N PHE A 17 -0.31 -8.47 -0.58
CA PHE A 17 -0.60 -7.41 -1.55
C PHE A 17 0.66 -6.86 -2.20
N LYS A 18 1.71 -6.60 -1.42
CA LYS A 18 2.98 -6.10 -1.96
C LYS A 18 3.51 -7.02 -3.06
N ARG A 19 3.62 -8.33 -2.77
CA ARG A 19 4.08 -9.33 -3.76
C ARG A 19 3.15 -9.41 -4.97
N ALA A 20 1.84 -9.42 -4.77
CA ALA A 20 0.88 -9.52 -5.87
C ALA A 20 0.95 -8.31 -6.81
N LEU A 21 1.04 -7.11 -6.26
CA LEU A 21 1.14 -5.86 -7.02
C LEU A 21 2.48 -5.73 -7.75
N GLU A 22 3.59 -6.03 -7.07
CA GLU A 22 4.93 -6.02 -7.67
C GLU A 22 5.05 -7.05 -8.80
N ASN A 23 4.54 -8.28 -8.59
CA ASN A 23 4.48 -9.31 -9.64
C ASN A 23 3.59 -8.89 -10.84
N GLY A 24 2.60 -8.02 -10.61
CA GLY A 24 1.77 -7.41 -11.65
C GLY A 24 2.43 -6.23 -12.39
N GLY A 25 3.65 -5.84 -12.02
CA GLY A 25 4.35 -4.69 -12.62
C GLY A 25 3.90 -3.33 -12.07
N HIS A 26 3.41 -3.31 -10.83
CA HIS A 26 3.06 -2.09 -10.09
C HIS A 26 4.07 -1.81 -8.97
N GLU A 27 4.11 -0.57 -8.51
CA GLU A 27 4.85 -0.21 -7.30
C GLU A 27 3.92 -0.29 -6.10
N ALA A 28 4.35 -0.98 -5.03
CA ALA A 28 3.55 -1.15 -3.82
C ALA A 28 4.20 -0.42 -2.64
N VAL A 29 3.45 0.51 -2.05
CA VAL A 29 3.76 1.17 -0.79
C VAL A 29 2.83 0.57 0.26
N VAL A 30 3.35 0.19 1.43
CA VAL A 30 2.54 -0.44 2.49
C VAL A 30 2.57 0.39 3.76
N ALA A 31 1.49 0.41 4.53
CA ALA A 31 1.38 1.10 5.82
C ALA A 31 0.58 0.25 6.82
N GLU A 32 1.03 0.22 8.07
CA GLU A 32 0.46 -0.60 9.14
C GLU A 32 -0.71 0.04 9.90
N ASN A 33 -1.03 1.30 9.61
CA ASN A 33 -2.17 2.02 10.18
C ASN A 33 -2.47 3.30 9.39
N GLY A 34 -3.58 3.96 9.71
CA GLY A 34 -4.02 5.18 9.03
C GLY A 34 -3.07 6.38 9.17
N ILE A 35 -2.34 6.51 10.29
CA ILE A 35 -1.39 7.63 10.48
C ILE A 35 -0.20 7.47 9.52
N VAL A 36 0.40 6.29 9.50
CA VAL A 36 1.49 5.96 8.57
C VAL A 36 1.00 5.98 7.12
N GLY A 37 -0.23 5.52 6.88
CA GLY A 37 -0.89 5.57 5.57
C GLY A 37 -1.04 7.00 5.06
N GLN A 38 -1.50 7.92 5.90
CA GLN A 38 -1.63 9.34 5.55
C GLN A 38 -0.27 9.97 5.22
N GLN A 39 0.76 9.70 6.02
CA GLN A 39 2.12 10.20 5.74
C GLN A 39 2.63 9.70 4.38
N LYS A 40 2.50 8.39 4.12
CA LYS A 40 2.93 7.77 2.86
C LYS A 40 2.13 8.23 1.66
N PHE A 41 0.84 8.53 1.83
CA PHE A 41 0.02 9.13 0.79
C PHE A 41 0.58 10.48 0.33
N LEU A 42 0.91 11.35 1.28
CA LEU A 42 1.47 12.67 1.00
C LEU A 42 2.89 12.59 0.40
N GLU A 43 3.71 11.65 0.87
CA GLU A 43 5.09 11.47 0.39
C GLU A 43 5.16 10.88 -1.02
N HIS A 44 4.32 9.89 -1.30
CA HIS A 44 4.45 9.09 -2.52
C HIS A 44 3.43 9.41 -3.61
N ASN A 45 2.36 10.14 -3.27
CA ASN A 45 1.25 10.52 -4.15
C ASN A 45 0.74 9.33 -5.00
N PRO A 46 0.25 8.24 -4.36
CA PRO A 46 -0.17 7.03 -5.06
C PRO A 46 -1.45 7.27 -5.87
N GLU A 47 -1.61 6.56 -6.99
CA GLU A 47 -2.81 6.62 -7.82
C GLU A 47 -4.00 5.85 -7.22
N ILE A 48 -3.72 4.83 -6.40
CA ILE A 48 -4.73 3.97 -5.78
C ILE A 48 -4.37 3.75 -4.32
N VAL A 49 -5.39 3.76 -3.45
CA VAL A 49 -5.27 3.36 -2.05
C VAL A 49 -6.19 2.16 -1.80
N ILE A 50 -5.63 1.08 -1.27
CA ILE A 50 -6.34 -0.07 -0.73
C ILE A 50 -6.32 0.09 0.79
N LEU A 51 -7.49 0.16 1.40
CA LEU A 51 -7.67 0.44 2.83
C LEU A 51 -8.52 -0.65 3.44
N ASP A 52 -8.01 -1.28 4.49
CA ASP A 52 -8.80 -2.13 5.38
C ASP A 52 -9.52 -1.30 6.46
N ILE A 53 -10.67 -1.78 6.93
CA ILE A 53 -11.60 -1.05 7.84
C ILE A 53 -11.32 -1.36 9.31
#